data_AF-A0A7Y2U6H7-F1
#
_entry.id   AF-A0A7Y2U6H7-F1
#
_cell.length_a   1.000
_cell.length_b   1.000
_cell.length_c   1.000
_cell.angle_alpha   90.00
_cell.angle_beta   90.00
_cell.angle_gamma   90.00
#
_symmetry.space_group_name_H-M   'P 1'
#
loop_
_entity.id
_entity.type
_entity.pdbx_description
1 polymer ?
#
loop_
_entity_poly.entity_id
_entity_poly.type
_entity_poly.pdbx_seq_one_letter_code
_entity_poly.pdbx_strand_id
1 'polypeptide(L)'
;TAGDQWLESIAKLNNTTGIPTVIDRNKQTFTTNYPMNDAALYYGWYTTHKNGPLLNKDFKFRPGAVAIHLHSYSASHLRDPNKNWTGPLLAKGAAATVGNVYEPYLQLTHHFDILHDRLIKGYSLIEAAYMSTPALSWQNIVLGDPLYRPFVHLDGTGTKDADDRDYRAIRIANERWGKEPETMVKKLRTAAAAKANGRFYEYLGLWHRQHKQPQIAMAFFQTASKKHIKESDRLRQWLYTADMHRQAGNKALAIATLREAKEAIDDIPEAKTTVALLNILDPPPPPPAKKPAAKPTTATKPTR
;
A
#
# COMPACT_ATOMS: atom_id res chain seq x y z
N THR A 1 -6.01 -16.27 6.73
CA THR A 1 -7.27 -16.67 6.04
C THR A 1 -7.02 -16.77 4.53
N ALA A 2 -7.98 -17.16 3.70
CA ALA A 2 -7.76 -17.33 2.25
C ALA A 2 -7.31 -16.03 1.55
N GLY A 3 -7.94 -14.89 1.88
CA GLY A 3 -7.52 -13.59 1.33
C GLY A 3 -6.09 -13.19 1.71
N ASP A 4 -5.62 -13.54 2.92
CA ASP A 4 -4.25 -13.26 3.33
C ASP A 4 -3.27 -14.06 2.48
N GLN A 5 -3.62 -15.32 2.18
CA GLN A 5 -2.80 -16.19 1.34
C GLN A 5 -2.69 -15.61 -0.07
N TRP A 6 -3.77 -15.04 -0.62
CA TRP A 6 -3.71 -14.37 -1.92
C TRP A 6 -2.75 -13.18 -1.93
N LEU A 7 -2.85 -12.30 -0.92
CA LEU A 7 -1.95 -11.15 -0.79
C LEU A 7 -0.48 -11.57 -0.58
N GLU A 8 -0.23 -12.61 0.20
CA GLU A 8 1.12 -13.16 0.40
C GLU A 8 1.67 -13.82 -0.88
N SER A 9 0.83 -14.49 -1.68
CA SER A 9 1.21 -15.05 -2.99
C SER A 9 1.60 -13.94 -3.97
N ILE A 10 0.84 -12.84 -4.02
CA ILE A 10 1.18 -11.65 -4.83
C ILE A 10 2.52 -11.07 -4.40
N ALA A 11 2.75 -10.89 -3.09
CA ALA A 11 4.01 -10.38 -2.58
C ALA A 11 5.21 -11.27 -2.94
N LYS A 12 5.03 -12.60 -2.94
CA LYS A 12 6.06 -13.55 -3.39
C LYS A 12 6.33 -13.44 -4.88
N LEU A 13 5.28 -13.37 -5.70
CA LEU A 13 5.41 -13.22 -7.16
C LEU A 13 6.08 -11.89 -7.54
N ASN A 14 5.73 -10.80 -6.86
CA ASN A 14 6.37 -9.51 -7.10
C ASN A 14 7.87 -9.54 -6.76
N ASN A 15 8.24 -10.20 -5.67
CA ASN A 15 9.64 -10.33 -5.26
C ASN A 15 10.47 -11.10 -6.29
N THR A 16 9.96 -12.20 -6.84
CA THR A 16 10.67 -12.96 -7.90
C THR A 16 10.67 -12.23 -9.23
N THR A 17 9.68 -11.39 -9.49
CA THR A 17 9.57 -10.58 -10.72
C THR A 17 10.45 -9.33 -10.67
N GLY A 18 10.81 -8.85 -9.49
CA GLY A 18 11.52 -7.59 -9.30
C GLY A 18 10.61 -6.36 -9.25
N ILE A 19 9.34 -6.53 -8.83
CA ILE A 19 8.39 -5.44 -8.59
C ILE A 19 8.54 -4.98 -7.14
N PRO A 20 9.02 -3.76 -6.87
CA PRO A 20 9.12 -3.24 -5.51
C PRO A 20 7.75 -3.26 -4.83
N THR A 21 7.65 -3.91 -3.67
CA THR A 21 6.37 -4.12 -2.99
C THR A 21 6.44 -3.71 -1.53
N VAL A 22 5.48 -2.89 -1.13
CA VAL A 22 5.26 -2.50 0.27
C VAL A 22 4.19 -3.39 0.85
N ILE A 23 4.50 -4.05 1.98
CA ILE A 23 3.55 -4.93 2.66
C ILE A 23 3.23 -4.36 4.04
N ASP A 24 1.97 -4.06 4.26
CA ASP A 24 1.44 -3.70 5.58
C ASP A 24 0.68 -4.91 6.15
N ARG A 25 1.10 -5.36 7.34
CA ARG A 25 0.49 -6.52 8.04
C ARG A 25 -0.28 -6.10 9.28
N ASN A 26 -0.62 -4.83 9.37
CA ASN A 26 -1.13 -4.25 10.58
C ASN A 26 -2.66 -4.15 10.55
N LYS A 27 -3.29 -4.32 11.72
CA LYS A 27 -4.76 -4.36 11.82
C LYS A 27 -5.43 -3.09 11.30
N GLN A 28 -4.78 -1.94 11.44
CA GLN A 28 -5.31 -0.65 10.99
C GLN A 28 -5.12 -0.39 9.49
N THR A 29 -4.47 -1.28 8.75
CA THR A 29 -4.04 -1.09 7.35
C THR A 29 -3.18 0.17 7.16
N PHE A 30 -2.98 0.64 5.92
CA PHE A 30 -2.32 1.92 5.67
C PHE A 30 -3.10 3.07 6.33
N THR A 31 -2.42 3.84 7.20
CA THR A 31 -3.03 4.96 7.93
C THR A 31 -3.23 6.18 7.04
N THR A 32 -4.04 7.13 7.52
CA THR A 32 -4.42 8.35 6.80
C THR A 32 -3.27 9.01 6.06
N ASN A 33 -3.47 9.23 4.75
CA ASN A 33 -2.51 9.85 3.85
C ASN A 33 -1.16 9.13 3.78
N TYR A 34 -1.12 7.81 3.91
CA TYR A 34 0.11 7.05 3.75
C TYR A 34 0.85 7.45 2.45
N PRO A 35 2.17 7.68 2.49
CA PRO A 35 2.96 8.21 1.36
C PRO A 35 3.19 7.18 0.24
N MET A 36 2.13 6.79 -0.46
CA MET A 36 2.17 5.80 -1.53
C MET A 36 2.48 6.47 -2.89
N ASN A 37 3.75 6.76 -3.15
CA ASN A 37 4.16 7.33 -4.45
C ASN A 37 4.32 6.24 -5.50
N ASP A 38 4.16 6.62 -6.77
CA ASP A 38 4.42 5.77 -7.95
C ASP A 38 3.65 4.43 -7.93
N ALA A 39 2.46 4.41 -7.32
CA ALA A 39 1.64 3.21 -7.17
C ALA A 39 1.08 2.75 -8.53
N ALA A 40 1.67 1.69 -9.10
CA ALA A 40 1.15 0.98 -10.27
C ALA A 40 0.29 -0.24 -9.89
N LEU A 41 0.43 -0.73 -8.66
CA LEU A 41 -0.34 -1.86 -8.13
C LEU A 41 -0.82 -1.56 -6.73
N TYR A 42 -2.07 -1.92 -6.45
CA TYR A 42 -2.63 -1.88 -5.11
C TYR A 42 -3.54 -3.08 -4.87
N TYR A 43 -3.27 -3.82 -3.79
CA TYR A 43 -4.11 -4.90 -3.31
C TYR A 43 -4.32 -4.69 -1.81
N GLY A 44 -5.58 -4.56 -1.38
CA GLY A 44 -5.91 -4.32 0.02
C GLY A 44 -7.02 -5.23 0.55
N TRP A 45 -7.14 -5.27 1.87
CA TRP A 45 -8.19 -5.98 2.59
C TRP A 45 -8.46 -5.33 3.96
N TYR A 46 -9.47 -5.82 4.69
CA TYR A 46 -9.84 -5.53 6.08
C TYR A 46 -10.54 -4.21 6.40
N THR A 47 -10.95 -3.41 5.41
CA THR A 47 -11.72 -2.19 5.67
C THR A 47 -12.84 -1.98 4.66
N THR A 48 -13.99 -1.54 5.16
CA THR A 48 -15.18 -1.24 4.37
C THR A 48 -15.04 0.05 3.58
N HIS A 49 -14.41 1.06 4.17
CA HIS A 49 -14.30 2.39 3.59
C HIS A 49 -12.88 2.66 3.09
N LYS A 50 -12.78 3.45 2.00
CA LYS A 50 -11.49 3.95 1.52
C LYS A 50 -10.71 4.59 2.67
N ASN A 51 -9.41 4.30 2.72
CA ASN A 51 -8.53 4.84 3.72
C ASN A 51 -7.11 5.02 3.14
N GLY A 52 -6.13 5.20 4.01
CA GLY A 52 -4.73 5.23 3.61
C GLY A 52 -4.42 6.37 2.64
N PRO A 53 -3.73 6.10 1.52
CA PRO A 53 -3.36 7.11 0.53
C PRO A 53 -4.57 7.74 -0.17
N LEU A 54 -5.71 7.03 -0.26
CA LEU A 54 -6.91 7.52 -0.96
C LEU A 54 -7.58 8.72 -0.26
N LEU A 55 -7.22 8.99 0.99
CA LEU A 55 -7.66 10.16 1.75
C LEU A 55 -6.85 11.42 1.41
N ASN A 56 -5.65 11.26 0.83
CA ASN A 56 -4.89 12.40 0.32
C ASN A 56 -5.55 12.87 -0.98
N LYS A 57 -5.89 14.16 -1.07
CA LYS A 57 -6.54 14.76 -2.25
C LYS A 57 -5.64 14.68 -3.49
N ASP A 58 -4.34 14.81 -3.28
CA ASP A 58 -3.33 14.90 -4.34
C ASP A 58 -2.80 13.54 -4.77
N PHE A 59 -3.08 12.48 -4.00
CA PHE A 59 -2.73 11.12 -4.40
C PHE A 59 -3.41 10.76 -5.72
N LYS A 60 -2.61 10.15 -6.61
CA LYS A 60 -3.04 9.53 -7.87
C LYS A 60 -2.21 8.26 -8.10
N PHE A 61 -2.85 7.25 -8.65
CA PHE A 61 -2.15 6.08 -9.17
C PHE A 61 -1.34 6.45 -10.42
N ARG A 62 -0.32 5.66 -10.74
CA ARG A 62 0.38 5.77 -12.04
C ARG A 62 -0.61 5.43 -13.16
N PRO A 63 -0.50 6.08 -14.34
CA PRO A 63 -1.25 5.66 -15.52
C PRO A 63 -1.10 4.16 -15.78
N GLY A 64 -2.21 3.47 -16.01
CA GLY A 64 -2.21 2.01 -16.18
C GLY A 64 -2.29 1.20 -14.88
N ALA A 65 -2.41 1.82 -13.71
CA ALA A 65 -2.42 1.06 -12.46
C ALA A 65 -3.59 0.08 -12.37
N VAL A 66 -3.30 -1.09 -11.77
CA VAL A 66 -4.31 -2.07 -11.35
C VAL A 66 -4.48 -1.96 -9.84
N ALA A 67 -5.67 -1.57 -9.39
CA ALA A 67 -5.92 -1.32 -7.97
C ALA A 67 -7.19 -2.04 -7.51
N ILE A 68 -7.08 -2.82 -6.45
CA ILE A 68 -8.13 -3.75 -6.02
C ILE A 68 -8.17 -3.79 -4.50
N HIS A 69 -9.37 -3.81 -3.92
CA HIS A 69 -9.54 -4.00 -2.49
C HIS A 69 -10.62 -5.04 -2.22
N LEU A 70 -10.29 -6.02 -1.37
CA LEU A 70 -11.20 -7.07 -1.02
C LEU A 70 -12.24 -6.54 -0.04
N HIS A 71 -13.45 -6.37 -0.52
CA HIS A 71 -14.61 -6.03 0.28
C HIS A 71 -15.86 -6.53 -0.43
N SER A 72 -16.80 -7.07 0.33
CA SER A 72 -18.03 -7.68 -0.20
C SER A 72 -18.93 -6.72 -0.98
N TYR A 73 -18.82 -5.42 -0.70
CA TYR A 73 -19.56 -4.36 -1.40
C TYR A 73 -18.63 -3.33 -2.05
N SER A 74 -17.43 -3.76 -2.45
CA SER A 74 -16.41 -2.86 -3.03
C SER A 74 -16.92 -2.05 -4.24
N ALA A 75 -17.92 -2.57 -4.96
CA ALA A 75 -18.51 -1.95 -6.15
C ALA A 75 -19.96 -1.50 -6.05
N SER A 76 -20.58 -1.53 -4.87
CA SER A 76 -21.98 -1.13 -4.72
C SER A 76 -22.25 0.37 -4.96
N HIS A 77 -21.20 1.21 -4.92
CA HIS A 77 -21.29 2.67 -5.10
C HIS A 77 -20.31 3.20 -6.14
N LEU A 78 -20.30 2.60 -7.34
CA LEU A 78 -19.30 2.89 -8.37
C LEU A 78 -19.19 4.38 -8.76
N ARG A 79 -20.31 5.12 -8.77
CA ARG A 79 -20.34 6.54 -9.16
C ARG A 79 -19.97 7.50 -8.02
N ASP A 80 -19.75 7.02 -6.80
CA ASP A 80 -19.38 7.84 -5.66
C ASP A 80 -17.87 7.71 -5.39
N PRO A 81 -17.06 8.77 -5.61
CA PRO A 81 -15.61 8.72 -5.41
C PRO A 81 -15.21 8.65 -3.92
N ASN A 82 -16.16 8.66 -3.00
CA ASN A 82 -15.94 8.66 -1.56
C ASN A 82 -16.44 7.42 -0.83
N LYS A 83 -17.25 6.56 -1.47
CA LYS A 83 -17.81 5.36 -0.84
C LYS A 83 -17.11 4.08 -1.29
N ASN A 84 -16.91 3.16 -0.35
CA ASN A 84 -16.34 1.83 -0.57
C ASN A 84 -14.98 1.88 -1.27
N TRP A 85 -14.80 1.19 -2.41
CA TRP A 85 -13.48 0.96 -3.01
C TRP A 85 -13.38 1.23 -4.51
N THR A 86 -14.11 0.52 -5.37
CA THR A 86 -13.90 0.62 -6.83
C THR A 86 -14.08 2.05 -7.37
N GLY A 87 -15.14 2.77 -6.96
CA GLY A 87 -15.35 4.18 -7.30
C GLY A 87 -14.19 5.08 -6.88
N PRO A 88 -13.78 5.08 -5.60
CA PRO A 88 -12.58 5.79 -5.14
C PRO A 88 -11.29 5.43 -5.88
N LEU A 89 -11.06 4.15 -6.18
CA LEU A 89 -9.85 3.69 -6.89
C LEU A 89 -9.81 4.25 -8.32
N LEU A 90 -10.93 4.18 -9.05
CA LEU A 90 -11.06 4.75 -10.39
C LEU A 90 -10.94 6.27 -10.39
N ALA A 91 -11.56 6.97 -9.43
CA ALA A 91 -11.45 8.43 -9.28
C ALA A 91 -10.00 8.89 -9.00
N LYS A 92 -9.16 7.97 -8.50
CA LYS A 92 -7.73 8.17 -8.25
C LYS A 92 -6.84 7.74 -9.40
N GLY A 93 -7.42 7.33 -10.53
CA GLY A 93 -6.70 7.08 -11.78
C GLY A 93 -6.30 5.62 -12.01
N ALA A 94 -6.83 4.67 -11.23
CA ALA A 94 -6.65 3.26 -11.57
C ALA A 94 -7.27 2.97 -12.95
N ALA A 95 -6.52 2.30 -13.81
CA ALA A 95 -6.99 1.90 -15.14
C ALA A 95 -7.88 0.66 -15.08
N ALA A 96 -7.64 -0.21 -14.09
CA ALA A 96 -8.40 -1.42 -13.91
C ALA A 96 -8.66 -1.73 -12.42
N THR A 97 -9.84 -2.29 -12.15
CA THR A 97 -10.22 -2.84 -10.86
C THR A 97 -11.24 -3.98 -11.03
N VAL A 98 -11.34 -4.85 -10.03
CA VAL A 98 -12.44 -5.81 -9.91
C VAL A 98 -13.13 -5.58 -8.57
N GLY A 99 -14.41 -5.92 -8.50
CA GLY A 99 -15.16 -5.74 -7.26
C GLY A 99 -16.50 -6.43 -7.25
N ASN A 100 -17.23 -6.20 -6.16
CA ASN A 100 -18.46 -6.89 -5.85
C ASN A 100 -19.59 -5.88 -5.61
N VAL A 101 -20.69 -5.98 -6.35
CA VAL A 101 -21.86 -5.10 -6.16
C VAL A 101 -22.74 -5.54 -4.98
N TYR A 102 -22.63 -6.81 -4.58
CA TYR A 102 -23.31 -7.39 -3.43
C TYR A 102 -22.47 -8.51 -2.81
N GLU A 103 -22.78 -8.93 -1.58
CA GLU A 103 -22.06 -9.97 -0.83
C GLU A 103 -21.96 -11.30 -1.60
N PRO A 104 -20.76 -11.70 -2.05
CA PRO A 104 -20.56 -12.96 -2.76
C PRO A 104 -20.01 -14.08 -1.87
N TYR A 105 -19.68 -13.80 -0.60
CA TYR A 105 -18.74 -14.59 0.21
C TYR A 105 -17.32 -14.61 -0.38
N LEU A 106 -16.32 -14.70 0.51
CA LEU A 106 -14.90 -14.63 0.10
C LEU A 106 -14.55 -15.63 -1.01
N GLN A 107 -15.01 -16.88 -0.89
CA GLN A 107 -14.67 -17.96 -1.84
C GLN A 107 -15.29 -17.83 -3.24
N LEU A 108 -16.26 -16.92 -3.43
CA LEU A 108 -16.84 -16.66 -4.76
C LEU A 108 -16.40 -15.30 -5.32
N THR A 109 -15.50 -14.59 -4.64
CA THR A 109 -14.84 -13.39 -5.19
C THR A 109 -13.75 -13.76 -6.19
N HIS A 110 -13.29 -12.77 -6.95
CA HIS A 110 -12.06 -12.91 -7.73
C HIS A 110 -10.88 -13.28 -6.81
N HIS A 111 -10.17 -14.35 -7.14
CA HIS A 111 -8.94 -14.74 -6.47
C HIS A 111 -7.80 -13.82 -6.92
N PHE A 112 -7.37 -12.91 -6.04
CA PHE A 112 -6.45 -11.82 -6.42
C PHE A 112 -5.07 -12.33 -6.86
N ASP A 113 -4.60 -13.43 -6.27
CA ASP A 113 -3.34 -14.06 -6.66
C ASP A 113 -3.39 -14.66 -8.06
N ILE A 114 -4.49 -15.33 -8.42
CA ILE A 114 -4.72 -15.83 -9.77
C ILE A 114 -4.80 -14.67 -10.75
N LEU A 115 -5.61 -13.65 -10.45
CA LEU A 115 -5.75 -12.45 -11.28
C LEU A 115 -4.39 -11.81 -11.57
N HIS A 116 -3.62 -11.55 -10.52
CA HIS A 116 -2.30 -10.93 -10.63
C HIS A 116 -1.32 -11.80 -11.43
N ASP A 117 -1.28 -13.10 -11.16
CA ASP A 117 -0.44 -14.03 -11.92
C ASP A 117 -0.79 -14.05 -13.42
N ARG A 118 -2.09 -14.03 -13.77
CA ARG A 118 -2.51 -13.97 -15.19
C ARG A 118 -2.14 -12.65 -15.84
N LEU A 119 -2.32 -11.54 -15.15
CA LEU A 119 -1.88 -10.23 -15.66
C LEU A 119 -0.35 -10.23 -15.92
N ILE A 120 0.45 -10.73 -14.98
CA ILE A 120 1.91 -10.85 -15.12
C ILE A 120 2.31 -11.74 -16.31
N LYS A 121 1.52 -12.77 -16.62
CA LYS A 121 1.72 -13.66 -17.78
C LYS A 121 1.28 -13.05 -19.12
N GLY A 122 0.77 -11.81 -19.13
CA GLY A 122 0.43 -11.08 -20.34
C GLY A 122 -1.00 -11.32 -20.87
N TYR A 123 -1.85 -12.03 -20.11
CA TYR A 123 -3.27 -12.11 -20.42
C TYR A 123 -3.91 -10.72 -20.33
N SER A 124 -4.96 -10.50 -21.13
CA SER A 124 -5.78 -9.29 -21.03
C SER A 124 -6.55 -9.24 -19.71
N LEU A 125 -7.00 -8.05 -19.31
CA LEU A 125 -7.76 -7.84 -18.09
C LEU A 125 -8.98 -8.76 -18.00
N ILE A 126 -9.73 -8.91 -19.10
CA ILE A 126 -10.94 -9.73 -19.08
C ILE A 126 -10.62 -11.22 -18.96
N GLU A 127 -9.58 -11.70 -19.66
CA GLU A 127 -9.12 -13.09 -19.57
C GLU A 127 -8.66 -13.39 -18.14
N ALA A 128 -7.80 -12.53 -17.58
CA ALA A 128 -7.27 -12.67 -16.24
C ALA A 128 -8.38 -12.64 -15.17
N ALA A 129 -9.35 -11.74 -15.31
CA ALA A 129 -10.48 -11.62 -14.40
C ALA A 129 -11.34 -12.89 -14.42
N TYR A 130 -11.76 -13.36 -15.58
CA TYR A 130 -12.61 -14.57 -15.67
C TYR A 130 -11.87 -15.85 -15.28
N MET A 131 -10.56 -15.95 -15.50
CA MET A 131 -9.73 -17.05 -14.97
C MET A 131 -9.61 -17.04 -13.44
N SER A 132 -9.79 -15.87 -12.82
CA SER A 132 -9.68 -15.70 -11.36
C SER A 132 -11.02 -15.82 -10.63
N THR A 133 -12.14 -15.90 -11.35
CA THR A 133 -13.48 -15.90 -10.77
C THR A 133 -14.04 -17.32 -10.68
N PRO A 134 -14.26 -17.87 -9.47
CA PRO A 134 -14.73 -19.25 -9.30
C PRO A 134 -16.16 -19.49 -9.80
N ALA A 135 -16.99 -18.45 -9.85
CA ALA A 135 -18.39 -18.53 -10.27
C ALA A 135 -18.83 -17.28 -11.04
N LEU A 136 -19.49 -17.47 -12.19
CA LEU A 136 -20.07 -16.38 -12.96
C LEU A 136 -21.35 -15.90 -12.26
N SER A 137 -21.36 -14.61 -11.90
CA SER A 137 -22.46 -13.98 -11.18
C SER A 137 -22.56 -12.51 -11.59
N TRP A 138 -23.76 -11.96 -11.51
CA TRP A 138 -24.01 -10.52 -11.62
C TRP A 138 -23.33 -9.73 -10.49
N GLN A 139 -22.92 -10.40 -9.41
CA GLN A 139 -22.31 -9.77 -8.24
C GLN A 139 -20.84 -9.38 -8.47
N ASN A 140 -20.10 -10.18 -9.23
CA ASN A 140 -18.68 -9.96 -9.55
C ASN A 140 -18.59 -9.10 -10.80
N ILE A 141 -17.86 -7.97 -10.73
CA ILE A 141 -17.66 -7.08 -11.87
C ILE A 141 -16.19 -6.82 -12.15
N VAL A 142 -15.90 -6.56 -13.42
CA VAL A 142 -14.60 -6.14 -13.94
C VAL A 142 -14.76 -4.75 -14.53
N LEU A 143 -13.88 -3.83 -14.16
CA LEU A 143 -13.93 -2.43 -14.58
C LEU A 143 -12.57 -2.07 -15.19
N GLY A 144 -12.56 -1.71 -16.47
CA GLY A 144 -11.39 -1.37 -17.26
C GLY A 144 -11.57 -1.78 -18.72
N ASP A 145 -10.59 -1.45 -19.57
CA ASP A 145 -10.59 -1.93 -20.96
C ASP A 145 -10.39 -3.46 -20.98
N PRO A 146 -11.31 -4.24 -21.59
CA PRO A 146 -11.18 -5.70 -21.67
C PRO A 146 -9.86 -6.19 -22.26
N LEU A 147 -9.29 -5.45 -23.21
CA LEU A 147 -8.04 -5.79 -23.90
C LEU A 147 -6.78 -5.27 -23.18
N TYR A 148 -6.95 -4.61 -22.02
CA TYR A 148 -5.84 -4.04 -21.27
C TYR A 148 -4.82 -5.11 -20.84
N ARG A 149 -3.53 -4.90 -21.17
CA ARG A 149 -2.42 -5.82 -20.89
C ARG A 149 -1.24 -5.09 -20.21
N PRO A 150 -1.31 -4.83 -18.89
CA PRO A 150 -0.34 -3.99 -18.18
C PRO A 150 1.11 -4.50 -18.22
N PHE A 151 1.33 -5.80 -18.41
CA PHE A 151 2.64 -6.44 -18.26
C PHE A 151 3.19 -7.08 -19.53
N VAL A 152 2.63 -6.77 -20.70
CA VAL A 152 3.13 -7.34 -21.99
C VAL A 152 4.58 -6.95 -22.29
N HIS A 153 5.07 -5.88 -21.68
CA HIS A 153 6.43 -5.34 -21.85
C HIS A 153 7.30 -5.51 -20.59
N LEU A 154 6.99 -6.49 -19.74
CA LEU A 154 7.69 -6.74 -18.49
C LEU A 154 9.14 -7.25 -18.69
N ASP A 155 9.45 -7.74 -19.90
CA ASP A 155 10.80 -8.07 -20.38
C ASP A 155 11.64 -6.83 -20.72
N GLY A 156 11.09 -5.64 -20.52
CA GLY A 156 11.74 -4.37 -20.82
C GLY A 156 11.58 -3.92 -22.27
N THR A 157 10.76 -4.60 -23.07
CA THR A 157 10.30 -4.09 -24.37
C THR A 157 9.38 -2.86 -24.18
N GLY A 158 8.84 -2.29 -25.25
CA GLY A 158 7.96 -1.12 -25.17
C GLY A 158 8.67 0.23 -24.98
N THR A 159 7.86 1.27 -24.74
CA THR A 159 8.30 2.66 -24.66
C THR A 159 9.18 2.90 -23.44
N LYS A 160 10.29 3.62 -23.64
CA LYS A 160 11.24 3.94 -22.58
C LYS A 160 10.95 5.32 -22.02
N ASP A 161 10.14 5.38 -20.97
CA ASP A 161 9.93 6.62 -20.22
C ASP A 161 11.09 6.87 -19.23
N ALA A 162 11.43 8.15 -19.02
CA ALA A 162 12.46 8.56 -18.09
C ALA A 162 12.05 8.29 -16.63
N ASP A 163 10.76 8.44 -16.31
CA ASP A 163 10.21 8.23 -14.97
C ASP A 163 10.31 6.76 -14.54
N ASP A 164 10.21 5.82 -15.50
CA ASP A 164 10.22 4.38 -15.23
C ASP A 164 11.64 3.79 -15.19
N ARG A 165 12.67 4.60 -15.49
CA ARG A 165 14.05 4.15 -15.65
C ARG A 165 14.54 3.32 -14.47
N ASP A 166 14.24 3.76 -13.26
CA ASP A 166 14.74 3.11 -12.04
C ASP A 166 14.01 1.77 -11.81
N TYR A 167 12.70 1.71 -12.01
CA TYR A 167 11.92 0.46 -11.93
C TYR A 167 12.37 -0.55 -12.98
N ARG A 168 12.66 -0.10 -14.21
CA ARG A 168 13.21 -0.95 -15.27
C ARG A 168 14.61 -1.47 -14.94
N ALA A 169 15.47 -0.65 -14.33
CA ALA A 169 16.79 -1.09 -13.89
C ALA A 169 16.69 -2.18 -12.81
N ILE A 170 15.75 -2.04 -11.86
CA ILE A 170 15.46 -3.08 -10.85
C ILE A 170 14.98 -4.37 -11.52
N ARG A 171 14.05 -4.26 -12.47
CA ARG A 171 13.54 -5.42 -13.25
C ARG A 171 14.67 -6.16 -13.96
N ILE A 172 15.50 -5.44 -14.72
CA ILE A 172 16.66 -6.00 -15.43
C ILE A 172 17.64 -6.68 -14.46
N ALA A 173 17.84 -6.10 -13.27
CA ALA A 173 18.72 -6.70 -12.27
C ALA A 173 18.17 -8.04 -11.75
N ASN A 174 16.85 -8.14 -11.52
CA ASN A 174 16.20 -9.40 -11.13
C ASN A 174 16.21 -10.43 -12.27
N GLU A 175 16.00 -9.99 -13.51
CA GLU A 175 16.11 -10.84 -14.71
C GLU A 175 17.49 -11.47 -14.86
N ARG A 176 18.54 -10.66 -14.74
CA ARG A 176 19.92 -11.10 -14.98
C ARG A 176 20.54 -11.83 -13.81
N TRP A 177 20.24 -11.39 -12.59
CA TRP A 177 20.94 -11.83 -11.37
C TRP A 177 19.99 -12.29 -10.26
N GLY A 178 18.69 -12.41 -10.48
CA GLY A 178 17.74 -12.85 -9.44
C GLY A 178 18.02 -14.27 -8.91
N LYS A 179 18.71 -15.11 -9.69
CA LYS A 179 19.22 -16.43 -9.26
C LYS A 179 20.53 -16.37 -8.47
N GLU A 180 21.17 -15.19 -8.45
CA GLU A 180 22.40 -14.89 -7.72
C GLU A 180 22.18 -13.65 -6.82
N PRO A 181 21.44 -13.79 -5.70
CA PRO A 181 20.98 -12.64 -4.91
C PRO A 181 22.09 -11.70 -4.46
N GLU A 182 23.26 -12.23 -4.09
CA GLU A 182 24.41 -11.43 -3.69
C GLU A 182 24.94 -10.57 -4.84
N THR A 183 25.00 -11.14 -6.06
CA THR A 183 25.38 -10.42 -7.28
C THR A 183 24.37 -9.31 -7.58
N MET A 184 23.07 -9.61 -7.53
CA MET A 184 22.01 -8.62 -7.75
C MET A 184 22.10 -7.45 -6.75
N VAL A 185 22.17 -7.76 -5.46
CA VAL A 185 22.29 -6.76 -4.38
C VAL A 185 23.54 -5.92 -4.57
N LYS A 186 24.68 -6.54 -4.87
CA LYS A 186 25.94 -5.82 -5.14
C LYS A 186 25.80 -4.86 -6.32
N LYS A 187 25.25 -5.31 -7.45
CA LYS A 187 25.08 -4.48 -8.66
C LYS A 187 24.14 -3.31 -8.42
N LEU A 188 22.99 -3.54 -7.78
CA LEU A 188 22.03 -2.49 -7.45
C LEU A 188 22.61 -1.50 -6.43
N ARG A 189 23.33 -1.97 -5.41
CA ARG A 189 23.99 -1.10 -4.42
C ARG A 189 25.07 -0.23 -5.06
N THR A 190 25.89 -0.78 -5.95
CA THR A 190 26.88 0.00 -6.71
C THR A 190 26.20 1.06 -7.57
N ALA A 191 25.12 0.72 -8.28
CA ALA A 191 24.36 1.68 -9.07
C ALA A 191 23.70 2.77 -8.20
N ALA A 192 23.19 2.39 -7.01
CA ALA A 192 22.61 3.31 -6.04
C ALA A 192 23.62 4.34 -5.55
N ALA A 193 24.84 3.90 -5.21
CA ALA A 193 25.92 4.77 -4.77
C ALA A 193 26.38 5.71 -5.89
N ALA A 194 26.63 5.19 -7.09
CA ALA A 194 27.11 5.97 -8.23
C ALA A 194 26.14 7.07 -8.68
N LYS A 195 24.82 6.86 -8.49
CA LYS A 195 23.77 7.80 -8.90
C LYS A 195 23.10 8.53 -7.73
N ALA A 196 23.54 8.29 -6.50
CA ALA A 196 22.86 8.75 -5.28
C ALA A 196 21.34 8.43 -5.29
N ASN A 197 20.94 7.26 -5.80
CA ASN A 197 19.54 6.95 -6.10
C ASN A 197 18.79 6.37 -4.88
N GLY A 198 17.84 7.13 -4.32
CA GLY A 198 17.02 6.73 -3.18
C GLY A 198 16.13 5.49 -3.44
N ARG A 199 15.56 5.36 -4.65
CA ARG A 199 14.67 4.23 -5.00
C ARG A 199 15.41 2.89 -5.00
N PHE A 200 16.67 2.85 -5.42
CA PHE A 200 17.47 1.62 -5.36
C PHE A 200 17.76 1.20 -3.93
N TYR A 201 18.10 2.14 -3.05
CA TYR A 201 18.27 1.84 -1.63
C TYR A 201 16.97 1.39 -0.98
N GLU A 202 15.84 2.04 -1.30
CA GLU A 202 14.53 1.63 -0.82
C GLU A 202 14.18 0.21 -1.28
N TYR A 203 14.36 -0.11 -2.57
CA TYR A 203 14.14 -1.46 -3.09
C TYR A 203 14.99 -2.50 -2.37
N LEU A 204 16.28 -2.22 -2.14
CA LEU A 204 17.16 -3.13 -1.39
C LEU A 204 16.67 -3.30 0.06
N GLY A 205 16.19 -2.24 0.69
CA GLY A 205 15.57 -2.33 2.02
C GLY A 205 14.34 -3.24 2.03
N LEU A 206 13.42 -3.07 1.06
CA LEU A 206 12.24 -3.93 0.91
C LEU A 206 12.64 -5.39 0.64
N TRP A 207 13.64 -5.60 -0.22
CA TRP A 207 14.16 -6.91 -0.56
C TRP A 207 14.73 -7.62 0.68
N HIS A 208 15.63 -6.97 1.43
CA HIS A 208 16.20 -7.54 2.67
C HIS A 208 15.13 -7.77 3.75
N ARG A 209 14.11 -6.91 3.82
CA ARG A 209 12.98 -7.10 4.73
C ARG A 209 12.23 -8.39 4.41
N GLN A 210 11.96 -8.66 3.14
CA GLN A 210 11.29 -9.88 2.70
C GLN A 210 12.14 -11.14 2.92
N HIS A 211 13.47 -11.01 2.86
CA HIS A 211 14.42 -12.08 3.13
C HIS A 211 14.78 -12.22 4.62
N LYS A 212 13.98 -11.62 5.52
CA LYS A 212 14.13 -11.73 6.98
C LYS A 212 15.47 -11.22 7.52
N GLN A 213 16.02 -10.16 6.90
CA GLN A 213 17.27 -9.51 7.32
C GLN A 213 16.99 -8.08 7.81
N PRO A 214 16.35 -7.91 8.99
CA PRO A 214 15.78 -6.63 9.40
C PRO A 214 16.82 -5.54 9.63
N GLN A 215 17.97 -5.87 10.21
CA GLN A 215 19.01 -4.88 10.48
C GLN A 215 19.59 -4.29 9.18
N ILE A 216 19.80 -5.14 8.17
CA ILE A 216 20.30 -4.71 6.86
C ILE A 216 19.24 -3.85 6.15
N ALA A 217 17.97 -4.28 6.20
CA ALA A 217 16.87 -3.52 5.62
C ALA A 217 16.73 -2.11 6.23
N MET A 218 16.81 -1.98 7.55
CA MET A 218 16.77 -0.68 8.23
C MET A 218 17.93 0.23 7.81
N ALA A 219 19.15 -0.30 7.68
CA ALA A 219 20.30 0.49 7.22
C ALA A 219 20.09 1.02 5.79
N PHE A 220 19.45 0.22 4.92
CA PHE A 220 19.06 0.65 3.59
C PHE A 220 17.97 1.73 3.61
N PHE A 221 16.94 1.60 4.45
CA PHE A 221 15.90 2.64 4.59
C PHE A 221 16.47 3.96 5.12
N GLN A 222 17.37 3.91 6.12
CA GLN A 222 18.08 5.09 6.61
C GLN A 222 18.95 5.75 5.53
N THR A 223 19.54 4.96 4.63
CA THR A 223 20.29 5.50 3.50
C THR A 223 19.34 6.10 2.46
N ALA A 224 18.25 5.41 2.14
CA ALA A 224 17.23 5.88 1.20
C ALA A 224 16.59 7.21 1.66
N SER A 225 16.33 7.39 2.96
CA SER A 225 15.74 8.62 3.50
C SER A 225 16.62 9.86 3.30
N LYS A 226 17.94 9.67 3.17
CA LYS A 226 18.92 10.73 2.89
C LYS A 226 19.12 10.98 1.39
N LYS A 227 18.65 10.07 0.53
CA LYS A 227 18.86 10.10 -0.93
C LYS A 227 17.61 10.40 -1.72
N HIS A 228 16.43 10.18 -1.15
CA HIS A 228 15.17 10.61 -1.74
C HIS A 228 15.06 12.13 -1.76
N ILE A 229 14.60 12.67 -2.90
CA ILE A 229 14.37 14.11 -3.07
C ILE A 229 13.00 14.49 -2.49
N LYS A 230 11.96 13.71 -2.80
CA LYS A 230 10.59 14.00 -2.38
C LYS A 230 10.39 13.66 -0.90
N GLU A 231 9.84 14.60 -0.13
CA GLU A 231 9.65 14.45 1.31
C GLU A 231 8.73 13.27 1.66
N SER A 232 7.68 13.02 0.89
CA SER A 232 6.83 11.84 1.08
C SER A 232 7.60 10.53 0.94
N ASP A 233 8.58 10.44 0.03
CA ASP A 233 9.40 9.22 -0.11
C ASP A 233 10.40 9.09 1.04
N ARG A 234 10.98 10.20 1.50
CA ARG A 234 11.80 10.25 2.71
C ARG A 234 11.01 9.77 3.91
N LEU A 235 9.81 10.35 4.14
CA LEU A 235 8.89 9.99 5.21
C LEU A 235 8.55 8.50 5.19
N ARG A 236 8.25 7.94 4.00
CA ARG A 236 7.95 6.50 3.86
C ARG A 236 9.06 5.61 4.42
N GLN A 237 10.33 6.00 4.28
CA GLN A 237 11.46 5.23 4.82
C GLN A 237 11.48 5.20 6.35
N TRP A 238 11.09 6.31 6.99
CA TRP A 238 10.92 6.37 8.44
C TRP A 238 9.79 5.45 8.89
N LEU A 239 8.67 5.42 8.15
CA LEU A 239 7.54 4.55 8.46
C LEU A 239 7.92 3.06 8.36
N TYR A 240 8.76 2.68 7.40
CA TYR A 240 9.30 1.32 7.33
C TYR A 240 10.12 0.97 8.57
N THR A 241 11.02 1.86 8.98
CA THR A 241 11.87 1.66 10.16
C THR A 241 11.02 1.53 11.44
N ALA A 242 10.04 2.43 11.62
CA ALA A 242 9.13 2.39 12.76
C ALA A 242 8.28 1.10 12.79
N ASP A 243 7.78 0.65 11.63
CA ASP A 243 7.00 -0.59 11.54
C ASP A 243 7.87 -1.82 11.84
N MET A 244 9.15 -1.81 11.45
CA MET A 244 10.10 -2.87 11.79
C MET A 244 10.41 -2.92 13.28
N HIS A 245 10.58 -1.76 13.94
CA HIS A 245 10.70 -1.71 15.40
C HIS A 245 9.46 -2.27 16.09
N ARG A 246 8.27 -1.94 15.60
CA ARG A 246 7.02 -2.49 16.11
C ARG A 246 6.96 -4.01 15.93
N GLN A 247 7.34 -4.53 14.76
CA GLN A 247 7.38 -5.97 14.49
C GLN A 247 8.39 -6.72 15.36
N ALA A 248 9.48 -6.07 15.75
CA ALA A 248 10.45 -6.59 16.72
C ALA A 248 10.00 -6.46 18.18
N GLY A 249 8.78 -5.94 18.45
CA GLY A 249 8.28 -5.71 19.81
C GLY A 249 8.88 -4.47 20.51
N ASN A 250 9.76 -3.71 19.84
CA ASN A 250 10.38 -2.52 20.40
C ASN A 250 9.51 -1.27 20.17
N LYS A 251 8.41 -1.20 20.93
CA LYS A 251 7.43 -0.11 20.85
C LYS A 251 8.05 1.26 21.15
N ALA A 252 8.96 1.36 22.11
CA ALA A 252 9.60 2.62 22.49
C ALA A 252 10.41 3.20 21.32
N LEU A 253 11.19 2.37 20.63
CA LEU A 253 11.99 2.81 19.49
C LEU A 253 11.12 3.14 18.27
N ALA A 254 10.00 2.43 18.07
CA ALA A 254 9.01 2.79 17.06
C ALA A 254 8.42 4.20 17.32
N ILE A 255 8.06 4.51 18.56
CA ILE A 255 7.56 5.85 18.94
C ILE A 255 8.63 6.92 18.74
N ALA A 256 9.86 6.67 19.18
CA ALA A 256 10.98 7.61 19.00
C ALA A 256 11.20 7.92 17.50
N THR A 257 11.26 6.87 16.66
CA THR A 257 11.39 7.00 15.21
C THR A 257 10.26 7.84 14.60
N LEU A 258 9.02 7.66 15.04
CA LEU A 258 7.88 8.43 14.54
C LEU A 258 7.92 9.89 15.02
N ARG A 259 8.40 10.17 16.23
CA ARG A 259 8.58 11.55 16.71
C ARG A 259 9.64 12.28 15.92
N GLU A 260 10.79 11.64 15.68
CA GLU A 260 11.84 12.19 14.80
C GLU A 260 11.32 12.44 13.38
N ALA A 261 10.57 11.49 12.81
CA ALA A 261 9.97 11.65 11.49
C ALA A 261 9.00 12.84 11.42
N LYS A 262 8.21 13.06 12.48
CA LYS A 262 7.28 14.19 12.59
C LYS A 262 8.02 15.52 12.69
N GLU A 263 9.11 15.58 13.45
CA GLU A 263 9.92 16.79 13.57
C GLU A 263 10.66 17.11 12.26
N ALA A 264 11.10 16.08 11.54
CA ALA A 264 11.83 16.26 10.29
C ALA A 264 10.93 16.61 9.08
N ILE A 265 9.68 16.14 9.08
CA ILE A 265 8.74 16.27 7.95
C ILE A 265 7.30 16.41 8.50
N ASP A 266 6.82 17.65 8.60
CA ASP A 266 5.45 17.99 9.05
C ASP A 266 4.60 18.71 8.01
N ASP A 267 5.21 19.47 7.10
CA ASP A 267 4.52 20.36 6.15
C ASP A 267 4.08 19.69 4.82
N ILE A 268 3.69 18.42 4.89
CA ILE A 268 3.09 17.69 3.75
C ILE A 268 1.81 16.97 4.16
N PRO A 269 0.82 16.78 3.25
CA PRO A 269 -0.41 16.06 3.56
C PRO A 269 -0.18 14.67 4.17
N GLU A 270 0.88 13.99 3.75
CA GLU A 270 1.28 12.66 4.20
C GLU A 270 1.75 12.62 5.65
N ALA A 271 2.23 13.74 6.22
CA ALA A 271 2.70 13.78 7.62
C ALA A 271 1.61 13.39 8.64
N LYS A 272 0.34 13.47 8.25
CA LYS A 272 -0.81 12.97 9.04
C LYS A 272 -0.70 11.47 9.36
N THR A 273 -0.01 10.69 8.52
CA THR A 273 0.22 9.26 8.74
C THR A 273 1.02 9.02 10.03
N THR A 274 2.01 9.88 10.31
CA THR A 274 2.87 9.80 11.48
C THR A 274 2.09 10.09 12.75
N VAL A 275 1.24 11.12 12.71
CA VAL A 275 0.34 11.45 13.83
C VAL A 275 -0.65 10.32 14.09
N ALA A 276 -1.23 9.74 13.03
CA ALA A 276 -2.14 8.61 13.16
C ALA A 276 -1.46 7.39 13.80
N LEU A 277 -0.23 7.08 13.40
CA LEU A 277 0.55 5.98 14.00
C LEU A 277 0.97 6.27 15.44
N LEU A 278 1.36 7.51 15.75
CA LEU A 278 1.64 7.93 17.12
C LEU A 278 0.41 7.78 18.01
N ASN A 279 -0.78 8.19 17.56
CA ASN A 279 -2.01 8.02 18.35
C ASN A 279 -2.38 6.56 18.58
N ILE A 280 -1.97 5.64 17.70
CA ILE A 280 -2.18 4.20 17.87
C ILE A 280 -1.20 3.61 18.89
N LEU A 281 0.07 4.03 18.84
CA LEU A 281 1.12 3.48 19.70
C LEU A 281 1.17 4.18 21.07
N ASP A 282 0.90 5.47 21.11
CA ASP A 282 1.03 6.36 22.27
C ASP A 282 -0.22 7.26 22.33
N PRO A 283 -1.37 6.69 22.71
CA PRO A 283 -2.63 7.43 22.70
C PRO A 283 -2.57 8.60 23.70
N PRO A 284 -3.13 9.76 23.35
CA PRO A 284 -3.15 10.90 24.26
C PRO A 284 -3.95 10.58 25.53
N PRO A 285 -3.65 11.28 26.66
CA PRO A 285 -4.40 11.11 27.89
C PRO A 285 -5.91 11.32 27.66
N PRO A 286 -6.78 10.54 28.33
CA PRO A 286 -8.21 10.74 28.22
C PRO A 286 -8.59 12.17 28.69
N PRO A 287 -9.58 12.81 28.06
CA PRO A 287 -10.02 14.12 28.49
C PRO A 287 -10.49 14.08 29.96
N PRO A 288 -10.32 15.17 30.73
CA PRO A 288 -10.75 15.22 32.12
C PRO A 288 -12.24 14.86 32.24
N ALA A 289 -12.59 14.03 33.22
CA ALA A 289 -13.98 13.66 33.47
C ALA A 289 -14.84 14.91 33.68
N LYS A 290 -15.89 15.08 32.87
CA LYS A 290 -16.88 16.14 33.11
C LYS A 290 -17.49 15.90 34.49
N LYS A 291 -17.35 16.87 35.40
CA LYS A 291 -18.02 16.84 36.71
C LYS A 291 -19.52 16.61 36.47
N PRO A 292 -20.18 15.71 37.23
CA PRO A 292 -21.62 15.52 37.10
C PRO A 292 -22.32 16.88 37.27
N ALA A 293 -23.21 17.21 36.34
CA ALA A 293 -24.03 18.40 36.47
C ALA A 293 -24.78 18.32 37.82
N ALA A 294 -24.70 19.40 38.61
CA ALA A 294 -25.45 19.51 39.85
C ALA A 294 -26.92 19.21 39.56
N LYS A 295 -27.52 18.27 40.31
CA LYS A 295 -28.95 17.96 40.21
C LYS A 295 -29.74 19.27 40.31
N PRO A 296 -30.70 19.54 39.42
CA PRO A 296 -31.59 20.68 39.58
C PRO A 296 -32.29 20.55 40.93
N THR A 297 -32.15 21.58 41.77
CA THR A 297 -32.93 21.75 42.99
C THR A 297 -34.41 21.72 42.61
N THR A 298 -35.14 20.72 43.10
CA THR A 298 -36.59 20.61 42.95
C THR A 298 -37.24 21.83 43.59
N ALA A 299 -37.73 22.75 42.75
CA ALA A 299 -38.62 23.80 43.19
C ALA A 299 -39.95 23.17 43.64
N THR A 300 -40.31 23.43 44.89
CA THR A 300 -41.59 23.09 45.51
C THR A 300 -42.73 23.72 44.69
N LYS A 301 -43.63 22.90 44.17
CA LYS A 301 -44.90 23.38 43.59
C LYS A 301 -45.79 23.94 44.70
N PRO A 302 -46.43 25.11 44.54
CA PRO A 302 -47.48 25.55 45.44
C PRO A 302 -48.75 24.75 45.15
N THR A 303 -49.38 24.27 46.22
CA THR A 303 -50.67 23.61 46.25
C THR A 303 -51.79 24.57 45.82
N ARG A 304 -52.66 24.11 44.94
CA ARG A 304 -54.04 24.56 44.83
C ARG A 304 -54.93 23.41 44.41
#